data_AF-A0A2W4RY33-F1
#
_entry.id   AF-A0A2W4RY33-F1
#
_cell.length_a   1.000
_cell.length_b   1.000
_cell.length_c   1.000
_cell.angle_alpha   90.00
_cell.angle_beta   90.00
_cell.angle_gamma   90.00
#
_symmetry.space_group_name_H-M   'P 1'
#
loop_
_entity.id
_entity.type
_entity.pdbx_description
1 polymer ?
#
loop_
_entity_poly.entity_id
_entity_poly.type
_entity_poly.pdbx_seq_one_letter_code
_entity_poly.pdbx_strand_id
1 'polypeptide(L)'
;MPLHERDYFNQKPETRSMSLACPQCRHRDDYQVRWVRYTRKDRLPPGGDRGFYEKLRDYLYRVDDMVVCSRCRRRFEIPSHQTTIFL
;
A
#
# COMPACT_ATOMS: atom_id res chain seq x y z
N MET A 1 6.13 -4.24 -28.26
CA MET A 1 5.56 -4.63 -26.96
C MET A 1 5.66 -3.43 -26.04
N PRO A 2 4.56 -2.76 -25.63
CA PRO A 2 4.66 -1.70 -24.63
C PRO A 2 5.09 -2.32 -23.31
N LEU A 3 6.29 -1.95 -22.85
CA LEU A 3 6.79 -2.29 -21.51
C LEU A 3 5.80 -1.72 -20.50
N HIS A 4 5.12 -2.60 -19.76
CA HIS A 4 4.12 -2.17 -18.80
C HIS A 4 4.84 -1.55 -17.61
N GLU A 5 4.27 -0.49 -17.05
CA GLU A 5 4.66 0.19 -15.80
C GLU A 5 5.03 -0.81 -14.68
N ARG A 6 4.35 -1.96 -14.63
CA ARG A 6 4.61 -3.06 -13.67
C ARG A 6 6.00 -3.68 -13.78
N ASP A 7 6.64 -3.63 -14.95
CA ASP A 7 7.99 -4.17 -15.15
C ASP A 7 9.08 -3.34 -14.48
N TYR A 8 8.82 -2.06 -14.22
CA TYR A 8 9.77 -1.12 -13.60
C TYR A 8 9.74 -1.12 -12.08
N PHE A 9 8.71 -1.71 -11.46
CA PHE A 9 8.56 -1.72 -10.00
C PHE A 9 8.75 -3.13 -9.42
N ASN A 10 9.49 -3.19 -8.32
CA ASN A 10 9.45 -4.30 -7.38
C ASN A 10 8.29 -4.09 -6.42
N GLN A 11 7.40 -5.07 -6.34
CA GLN A 11 6.34 -5.10 -5.35
C GLN A 11 6.79 -5.97 -4.18
N LYS A 12 6.87 -5.37 -3.00
CA LYS A 12 7.13 -6.10 -1.75
C LYS A 12 5.89 -6.01 -0.86
N PRO A 13 5.21 -7.14 -0.57
CA PRO A 13 4.15 -7.14 0.43
C PRO A 13 4.76 -6.87 1.81
N GLU A 14 4.21 -5.89 2.51
CA GLU A 14 4.59 -5.50 3.87
C GLU A 14 3.33 -5.46 4.72
N THR A 15 3.34 -6.04 5.91
CA THR A 15 2.19 -5.95 6.82
C THR A 15 2.53 -4.93 7.89
N ARG A 16 1.71 -3.88 8.03
CA ARG A 16 1.90 -2.87 9.09
C ARG A 16 0.73 -2.92 10.06
N SER A 17 1.09 -3.00 11.34
CA SER A 17 0.22 -2.74 12.48
C SER A 17 -0.26 -1.30 12.45
N MET A 18 -1.57 -1.09 12.45
CA MET A 18 -2.17 0.24 12.53
C MET A 18 -3.23 0.26 13.63
N SER A 19 -3.07 1.21 14.55
CA SER A 19 -4.00 1.38 15.66
C SER A 19 -5.26 2.11 15.20
N LEU A 20 -6.36 1.38 15.05
CA LEU A 20 -7.63 1.88 14.52
C LEU A 20 -8.70 1.90 15.60
N ALA A 21 -9.51 2.96 15.60
CA ALA A 21 -10.70 3.06 16.43
C ALA A 21 -11.92 2.66 15.63
N CYS A 22 -12.66 1.66 16.10
CA CYS A 22 -13.90 1.24 15.45
C CYS A 22 -14.97 2.34 15.61
N PRO A 23 -15.62 2.81 14.53
CA PRO A 23 -16.64 3.86 14.62
C PRO A 23 -17.92 3.40 15.36
N GLN A 24 -18.15 2.09 15.46
CA GLN A 24 -19.34 1.52 16.10
C GLN A 24 -19.20 1.31 17.60
N CYS A 25 -18.09 0.72 18.06
CA CYS A 25 -17.87 0.45 19.48
C CYS A 25 -16.84 1.39 20.14
N ARG A 26 -16.22 2.30 19.37
CA ARG A 26 -15.13 3.20 19.80
C ARG A 26 -13.90 2.50 20.40
N HIS A 27 -13.81 1.18 20.26
CA HIS A 27 -12.68 0.40 20.72
C HIS A 27 -11.47 0.65 19.81
N ARG A 28 -10.34 1.01 20.42
CA ARG A 28 -9.07 1.18 19.72
C ARG A 28 -8.24 -0.08 19.89
N ASP A 29 -7.87 -0.68 18.76
CA ASP A 29 -7.07 -1.90 18.73
C ASP A 29 -6.04 -1.80 17.62
N ASP A 30 -5.07 -2.71 17.62
CA ASP A 30 -4.06 -2.78 16.59
C ASP A 30 -4.45 -3.81 15.53
N TYR A 31 -4.59 -3.36 14.30
CA TYR A 31 -4.99 -4.22 13.19
C TYR A 31 -3.84 -4.34 12.20
N GLN A 32 -3.58 -5.57 11.77
CA GLN A 32 -2.63 -5.83 10.71
C GLN A 32 -3.26 -5.47 9.36
N VAL A 33 -2.71 -4.43 8.75
CA VAL A 33 -3.11 -3.97 7.41
C VAL A 33 -2.03 -4.40 6.44
N ARG A 34 -2.40 -4.97 5.28
CA ARG A 34 -1.44 -5.28 4.23
C ARG A 34 -1.17 -4.04 3.39
N TRP A 35 0.11 -3.81 3.17
CA TRP A 35 0.68 -2.80 2.32
C TRP A 35 1.51 -3.48 1.24
N VAL A 36 1.68 -2.80 0.12
CA VAL A 36 2.59 -3.18 -0.93
C VAL A 36 3.52 -2.00 -1.15
N ARG A 37 4.80 -2.21 -0.87
CA ARG A 37 5.84 -1.25 -1.21
C ARG A 37 6.19 -1.43 -2.67
N TYR A 38 5.89 -0.43 -3.47
CA TYR A 38 6.37 -0.28 -4.83
C TYR A 38 7.73 0.41 -4.77
N THR A 39 8.78 -0.35 -5.09
CA THR A 39 10.16 0.15 -5.15
C THR A 39 10.63 0.15 -6.59
N ARG A 40 11.20 1.26 -7.07
CA ARG A 40 11.76 1.31 -8.42
C ARG A 40 12.90 0.30 -8.56
N LYS A 41 12.91 -0.48 -9.64
CA LYS A 41 14.02 -1.42 -9.92
C LYS A 41 15.25 -0.66 -10.34
N ASP A 42 16.40 -0.89 -9.72
CA ASP A 42 17.68 -0.23 -10.05
C ASP A 42 18.08 -0.36 -11.55
N ARG A 43 17.69 -1.47 -12.19
CA ARG A 43 18.00 -1.73 -13.60
C ARG A 43 16.81 -1.46 -14.51
N LEU A 44 16.99 -0.55 -15.45
CA LEU A 44 16.05 -0.31 -16.54
C LEU A 44 16.01 -1.54 -17.47
N PRO A 45 14.83 -2.12 -17.76
CA PRO A 45 14.72 -3.19 -18.75
C PRO A 45 15.16 -2.69 -20.15
N PRO A 46 15.75 -3.56 -20.98
CA PRO A 46 16.20 -3.18 -22.32
C PRO A 46 15.01 -2.69 -23.15
N GLY A 47 15.10 -1.45 -23.65
CA GLY A 47 14.03 -0.78 -24.39
C GLY A 47 13.11 0.12 -23.55
N GLY A 48 13.40 0.30 -22.26
CA GLY A 48 12.62 1.15 -21.38
C GLY A 48 12.87 2.65 -21.53
N ASP A 49 11.85 3.45 -21.24
CA ASP A 49 11.92 4.91 -21.29
C ASP A 49 12.59 5.46 -20.02
N ARG A 50 13.77 6.10 -20.18
CA ARG A 50 14.55 6.66 -19.08
C ARG A 50 13.84 7.83 -18.39
N GLY A 51 13.11 8.65 -19.16
CA GLY A 51 12.42 9.84 -18.65
C GLY A 51 11.23 9.49 -17.77
N PHE A 52 10.51 8.41 -18.08
CA PHE A 52 9.50 7.85 -17.20
C PHE A 52 10.14 7.31 -15.92
N TYR A 53 11.23 6.54 -16.05
CA TYR A 53 11.92 5.91 -14.92
C TYR A 53 12.45 6.90 -13.86
N GLU A 54 13.05 8.02 -14.28
CA GLU A 54 13.54 9.05 -13.34
C GLU A 54 12.42 9.71 -12.53
N LYS A 55 11.19 9.75 -13.06
CA LYS A 55 10.03 10.32 -12.39
C LYS A 55 9.36 9.35 -11.41
N LEU A 56 9.70 8.06 -11.47
CA LEU A 56 9.14 7.07 -10.55
C LEU A 56 9.74 7.24 -9.16
N ARG A 57 8.87 7.49 -8.19
CA ARG A 57 9.19 7.46 -6.77
C ARG A 57 8.75 6.14 -6.15
N ASP A 58 9.44 5.78 -5.08
CA ASP A 58 9.04 4.69 -4.22
C ASP A 58 7.80 5.10 -3.43
N TYR A 59 6.78 4.24 -3.39
CA TYR A 59 5.57 4.49 -2.61
C TYR A 59 5.05 3.21 -1.99
N LEU A 60 4.38 3.35 -0.85
CA LEU A 60 3.62 2.32 -0.19
C LEU A 60 2.16 2.49 -0.57
N TYR A 61 1.55 1.43 -1.08
CA TYR A 61 0.13 1.36 -1.39
C TYR A 61 -0.55 0.41 -0.41
N ARG A 62 -1.63 0.86 0.22
CA ARG A 62 -2.43 0.01 1.11
C ARG A 62 -3.34 -0.90 0.27
N VAL A 63 -3.35 -2.20 0.56
CA VAL A 63 -4.20 -3.18 -0.14
C VAL A 63 -5.48 -3.46 0.62
N ASP A 64 -5.42 -3.49 1.96
CA ASP A 64 -6.61 -3.67 2.78
C ASP A 64 -7.33 -2.33 2.98
N ASP A 65 -8.60 -2.26 2.59
CA ASP A 65 -9.46 -1.10 2.86
C ASP A 65 -10.42 -1.32 4.03
N MET A 66 -10.65 -2.58 4.41
CA MET A 66 -11.58 -2.96 5.47
C MET A 66 -10.88 -3.81 6.54
N VAL A 67 -11.22 -3.55 7.80
CA VAL A 67 -10.80 -4.39 8.93
C VAL A 67 -12.01 -4.83 9.74
N VAL A 68 -11.91 -6.02 10.35
CA VAL A 68 -12.96 -6.55 11.22
C VAL A 68 -12.58 -6.25 12.66
N CYS A 69 -13.45 -5.54 13.38
CA CYS A 69 -13.19 -5.22 14.78
C CYS A 69 -13.12 -6.49 15.65
N SER A 70 -12.09 -6.60 16.49
CA SER A 70 -11.90 -7.71 17.44
C SER A 70 -13.05 -7.83 18.46
N ARG A 71 -13.69 -6.70 18.81
CA ARG A 71 -14.78 -6.64 19.81
C ARG A 71 -16.16 -6.87 19.21
N CYS A 72 -16.59 -6.04 18.27
CA CYS A 72 -17.95 -6.07 17.73
C CYS A 72 -18.10 -6.94 16.48
N ARG A 73 -16.99 -7.48 15.94
CA ARG A 73 -16.91 -8.24 14.67
C ARG A 73 -17.53 -7.55 13.46
N ARG A 74 -17.77 -6.24 13.55
CA ARG A 74 -18.21 -5.43 12.41
C ARG A 74 -17.01 -5.08 11.55
N ARG A 75 -17.17 -5.24 10.24
CA ARG A 75 -16.27 -4.68 9.24
C ARG A 75 -16.43 -3.17 9.21
N PHE A 76 -15.31 -2.44 9.23
CA PHE A 76 -15.29 -1.00 9.03
C PHE A 76 -14.15 -0.64 8.09
N GLU A 77 -14.36 0.41 7.31
CA GLU A 77 -13.34 0.93 6.41
C GLU A 77 -12.27 1.68 7.23
N ILE A 78 -11.00 1.51 6.85
CA ILE A 78 -9.89 2.20 7.48
C ILE A 78 -10.01 3.69 7.11
N PRO A 79 -10.31 4.61 8.05
CA PRO A 79 -10.55 6.01 7.75
C PRO A 79 -9.27 6.79 7.40
N SER A 80 -8.11 6.13 7.44
CA SER A 80 -6.85 6.74 7.01
C SER A 80 -6.93 7.05 5.52
N HIS A 81 -7.11 8.33 5.21
CA HIS A 81 -7.21 8.90 3.87
C HIS A 81 -5.94 8.71 3.02
N GLN A 82 -4.82 8.31 3.65
CA GLN A 82 -3.59 7.98 2.94
C GLN A 82 -3.60 6.50 2.55
N THR A 83 -4.16 6.22 1.38
CA THR A 83 -4.00 4.94 0.66
C THR A 83 -2.60 4.81 0.05
N THR A 84 -1.89 5.93 -0.11
CA THR A 84 -0.55 5.99 -0.70
C THR A 84 0.38 6.85 0.16
N ILE A 85 1.52 6.30 0.57
CA ILE A 85 2.58 7.03 1.27
C ILE A 85 3.80 7.07 0.34
N PHE A 86 4.22 8.26 -0.07
CA PHE A 86 5.48 8.44 -0.79
C PHE A 86 6.65 8.34 0.19
N LEU A 87 7.67 7.55 -0.17
CA LEU A 87 8.92 7.44 0.58
C LEU A 87 9.93 8.52 0.16
#